data_AF-A0A9D0CDM7-F1
#
_entry.id   AF-A0A9D0CDM7-F1
#
_cell.length_a   1.000
_cell.length_b   1.000
_cell.length_c   1.000
_cell.angle_alpha   90.00
_cell.angle_beta   90.00
_cell.angle_gamma   90.00
#
_symmetry.space_group_name_H-M   'P 1'
#
loop_
_entity.id
_entity.type
_entity.pdbx_description
1 polymer ?
#
loop_
_entity_poly.entity_id
_entity_poly.type
_entity_poly.pdbx_seq_one_letter_code
_entity_poly.pdbx_strand_id
1 'polypeptide(L)'
;AEFDYIDIQGNTIIYNDTIKLTDVAPSMKLPLDTSFFETNFVNNTNSDVFSSFDKFSLFFKGLYLESTGADGAYLPLDFTQGNITIYYTNDVLTDETTVDLNGNGTITDLQVPVKTKQSMVFPLKGVRANVYKRDYNTATSNIQSLLNNPNTTQGEQQLFIQGNAGSMAVLDAFSNMDLTAIRNNNWLVNEANIVLNVNQDLSSSDVPDRLFLCKLDESPQNGIYKNTQILDILTEGEQIVDGNLQTETEGSGDAATTKPVKYRFRITDYMSEVLKKVNPKSPGKFAIKVFQSSDLPNPATPNDTIVSNFSWNQKAVGLFGNNYQPSDVDYDKRVKLEIFYSKLND
;
A
#
# COMPACT_ATOMS: atom_id res chain seq x y z
N ALA A 1 29.47 -1.63 -15.42
CA ALA A 1 28.76 -2.90 -15.17
C ALA A 1 29.78 -4.00 -15.36
N GLU A 2 29.78 -5.02 -14.50
CA GLU A 2 30.72 -6.15 -14.61
C GLU A 2 30.10 -7.19 -15.55
N PHE A 3 30.86 -7.59 -16.56
CA PHE A 3 30.46 -8.63 -17.50
C PHE A 3 31.59 -9.65 -17.58
N ASP A 4 31.25 -10.90 -17.34
CA ASP A 4 32.16 -12.02 -17.53
C ASP A 4 31.85 -12.66 -18.88
N TYR A 5 32.88 -12.91 -19.68
CA TYR A 5 32.78 -13.81 -20.82
C TYR A 5 33.94 -14.79 -20.86
N ILE A 6 33.67 -15.95 -21.43
CA ILE A 6 34.64 -17.03 -21.61
C ILE A 6 35.16 -16.93 -23.04
N ASP A 7 36.48 -16.81 -23.19
CA ASP A 7 37.13 -16.79 -24.49
C ASP A 7 37.12 -18.19 -25.15
N ILE A 8 37.55 -18.26 -26.42
CA ILE A 8 37.60 -19.51 -27.19
C ILE A 8 38.63 -20.53 -26.64
N GLN A 9 39.42 -20.17 -25.63
CA GLN A 9 40.39 -21.02 -24.94
C GLN A 9 39.90 -21.43 -23.54
N GLY A 10 38.69 -21.01 -23.14
CA GLY A 10 38.10 -21.33 -21.85
C GLY A 10 38.50 -20.40 -20.71
N ASN A 11 39.15 -19.26 -20.98
CA ASN A 11 39.54 -18.32 -19.93
C ASN A 11 38.41 -17.32 -19.67
N THR A 12 38.12 -17.08 -18.38
CA THR A 12 37.22 -16.00 -17.96
C THR A 12 37.97 -14.67 -18.05
N ILE A 13 37.53 -13.77 -18.93
CA ILE A 13 38.04 -12.41 -19.02
C ILE A 13 37.06 -11.47 -18.33
N ILE A 14 37.50 -10.87 -17.22
CA ILE A 14 36.73 -9.90 -16.45
C ILE A 14 36.96 -8.52 -17.04
N TYR A 15 35.94 -7.92 -17.66
CA TYR A 15 36.01 -6.56 -18.17
C TYR A 15 35.27 -5.61 -17.23
N ASN A 16 36.05 -4.80 -16.51
CA ASN A 16 35.50 -3.73 -15.68
C ASN A 16 35.30 -2.46 -16.53
N ASP A 17 34.05 -2.21 -16.91
CA ASP A 17 33.67 -0.97 -17.58
C ASP A 17 33.78 0.23 -16.60
N THR A 18 34.80 1.05 -16.80
CA THR A 18 35.12 2.26 -16.01
C THR A 18 34.28 3.50 -16.36
N ILE A 19 33.32 3.41 -17.28
CA ILE A 19 32.49 4.57 -17.66
C ILE A 19 31.50 4.90 -16.54
N LYS A 20 31.79 5.98 -15.81
CA LYS A 20 30.84 6.62 -14.87
C LYS A 20 29.84 7.44 -15.67
N LEU A 21 28.58 6.99 -15.72
CA LEU A 21 27.48 7.76 -16.29
C LEU A 21 27.22 9.00 -15.41
N THR A 22 27.24 10.19 -16.00
CA THR A 22 27.29 11.47 -15.26
C THR A 22 25.96 11.94 -14.67
N ASP A 23 24.83 11.32 -15.01
CA ASP A 23 23.50 11.71 -14.50
C ASP A 23 22.57 10.49 -14.39
N VAL A 24 22.87 9.54 -13.50
CA VAL A 24 21.99 8.37 -13.31
C VAL A 24 20.96 8.72 -12.25
N ALA A 25 19.70 8.89 -12.66
CA ALA A 25 18.58 8.83 -11.74
C ALA A 25 18.71 7.53 -10.89
N PRO A 26 18.41 7.57 -9.57
CA PRO A 26 18.50 6.37 -8.74
C PRO A 26 17.77 5.20 -9.41
N SER A 27 18.50 4.11 -9.65
CA SER A 27 17.98 2.93 -10.32
C SER A 27 18.40 1.68 -9.55
N MET A 28 17.52 0.68 -9.57
CA MET A 28 17.78 -0.64 -9.00
C MET A 28 17.93 -1.65 -10.14
N LYS A 29 19.05 -2.37 -10.14
CA LYS A 29 19.29 -3.48 -11.07
C LYS A 29 19.20 -4.78 -10.28
N LEU A 30 18.24 -5.62 -10.64
CA LEU A 30 18.06 -6.93 -10.05
C LEU A 30 18.62 -7.96 -11.03
N PRO A 31 19.66 -8.73 -10.67
CA PRO A 31 20.14 -9.80 -11.54
C PRO A 31 19.05 -10.85 -11.71
N LEU A 32 18.88 -11.34 -12.93
CA LEU A 32 17.97 -12.44 -13.25
C LEU A 32 18.71 -13.76 -13.07
N ASP A 33 17.95 -14.84 -12.89
CA ASP A 33 18.51 -16.20 -12.83
C ASP A 33 19.11 -16.58 -14.18
N THR A 34 20.45 -16.54 -14.27
CA THR A 34 21.18 -16.82 -15.50
C THR A 34 20.92 -18.23 -16.02
N SER A 35 20.81 -19.22 -15.13
CA SER A 35 20.56 -20.61 -15.50
C SER A 35 19.16 -20.81 -16.11
N PHE A 36 18.16 -20.13 -15.55
CA PHE A 36 16.81 -20.14 -16.08
C PHE A 36 16.78 -19.57 -17.50
N PHE A 37 17.38 -18.39 -17.72
CA PHE A 37 17.37 -17.75 -19.03
C PHE A 37 18.25 -18.48 -20.06
N GLU A 38 19.39 -19.02 -19.65
CA GLU A 38 20.22 -19.84 -20.53
C GLU A 38 19.47 -21.08 -21.02
N THR A 39 18.88 -21.84 -20.10
CA THR A 39 18.17 -23.09 -20.43
C THR A 39 16.92 -22.82 -21.27
N ASN A 40 16.12 -21.82 -20.90
CA ASN A 40 14.79 -21.63 -21.46
C ASN A 40 14.74 -20.67 -22.65
N PHE A 41 15.72 -19.77 -22.81
CA PHE A 41 15.75 -18.79 -23.90
C PHE A 41 16.90 -19.04 -24.85
N VAL A 42 18.13 -19.20 -24.36
CA VAL A 42 19.32 -19.32 -25.21
C VAL A 42 19.45 -20.72 -25.82
N ASN A 43 19.24 -21.76 -25.03
CA ASN A 43 19.36 -23.15 -25.48
C ASN A 43 18.09 -23.68 -26.17
N ASN A 44 16.99 -22.92 -26.11
CA ASN A 44 15.69 -23.34 -26.62
C ASN A 44 15.13 -22.41 -27.70
N THR A 45 16.00 -21.74 -28.46
CA THR A 45 15.63 -20.72 -29.47
C THR A 45 14.70 -21.22 -30.57
N ASN A 46 14.71 -22.53 -30.88
CA ASN A 46 13.85 -23.16 -31.89
C ASN A 46 12.54 -23.73 -31.31
N SER A 47 12.20 -23.40 -30.07
CA SER A 47 10.97 -23.85 -29.44
C SER A 47 9.73 -23.21 -30.06
N ASP A 48 8.66 -23.98 -30.14
CA ASP A 48 7.32 -23.50 -30.48
C ASP A 48 6.83 -22.40 -29.50
N VAL A 49 7.42 -22.33 -28.30
CA VAL A 49 7.18 -21.26 -27.32
C VAL A 49 7.45 -19.87 -27.90
N PHE A 50 8.42 -19.73 -28.80
CA PHE A 50 8.78 -18.46 -29.43
C PHE A 50 8.07 -18.24 -30.78
N SER A 51 7.18 -19.15 -31.19
CA SER A 51 6.49 -19.06 -32.49
C SER A 51 5.41 -17.98 -32.53
N SER A 52 4.90 -17.55 -31.37
CA SER A 52 3.91 -16.48 -31.28
C SER A 52 3.95 -15.80 -29.90
N PHE A 53 3.41 -14.58 -29.85
CA PHE A 53 3.28 -13.83 -28.59
C PHE A 53 2.42 -14.58 -27.56
N ASP A 54 1.33 -15.24 -27.98
CA ASP A 54 0.43 -15.95 -27.07
C ASP A 54 1.11 -17.14 -26.39
N LYS A 55 1.89 -17.92 -27.14
CA LYS A 55 2.65 -19.06 -26.60
C LYS A 55 3.76 -18.57 -25.67
N PHE A 56 4.45 -17.50 -26.05
CA PHE A 56 5.47 -16.88 -25.22
C PHE A 56 4.89 -16.35 -23.90
N SER A 57 3.76 -15.64 -23.97
CA SER A 57 3.08 -15.08 -22.80
C SER A 57 2.62 -16.18 -21.84
N LEU A 58 2.09 -17.29 -22.37
CA LEU A 58 1.67 -18.45 -21.59
C LEU A 58 2.86 -19.17 -20.91
N PHE A 59 4.02 -19.20 -21.57
CA PHE A 59 5.24 -19.78 -21.04
C PHE A 59 5.88 -18.90 -19.96
N PHE A 60 6.17 -17.64 -20.29
CA PHE A 60 6.98 -16.76 -19.44
C PHE A 60 6.19 -16.22 -18.24
N LYS A 61 4.88 -15.95 -18.40
CA LYS A 61 3.94 -15.47 -17.35
C LYS A 61 4.33 -14.20 -16.59
N GLY A 62 5.50 -13.62 -16.83
CA GLY A 62 6.00 -12.40 -16.22
C GLY A 62 7.04 -12.66 -15.13
N LEU A 63 7.34 -11.61 -14.35
CA LEU A 63 8.25 -11.70 -13.22
C LEU A 63 7.49 -11.66 -11.91
N TYR A 64 7.96 -12.45 -10.94
CA TYR A 64 7.54 -12.37 -9.55
C TYR A 64 8.72 -11.86 -8.72
N LEU A 65 8.54 -10.72 -8.07
CA LEU A 65 9.56 -10.12 -7.20
C LEU A 65 9.09 -10.29 -5.76
N GLU A 66 9.91 -10.98 -4.96
CA GLU A 66 9.69 -11.19 -3.54
C GLU A 66 10.93 -10.77 -2.76
N SER A 67 10.73 -9.96 -1.71
CA SER A 67 11.80 -9.60 -0.79
C SER A 67 11.97 -10.70 0.25
N THR A 68 13.15 -11.30 0.33
CA THR A 68 13.52 -12.31 1.33
C THR A 68 14.50 -11.70 2.34
N GLY A 69 14.00 -11.16 3.44
CA GLY A 69 14.83 -10.54 4.48
C GLY A 69 14.07 -10.39 5.80
N ALA A 70 14.79 -10.53 6.92
CA ALA A 70 14.22 -10.38 8.26
C ALA A 70 14.18 -8.92 8.75
N ASP A 71 15.14 -8.10 8.30
CA ASP A 71 15.21 -6.67 8.57
C ASP A 71 14.70 -5.90 7.35
N GLY A 72 13.53 -5.29 7.48
CA GLY A 72 12.80 -4.75 6.32
C GLY A 72 12.82 -3.24 6.24
N ALA A 73 13.64 -2.68 5.35
CA ALA A 73 13.32 -1.41 4.72
C ALA A 73 12.34 -1.69 3.56
N TYR A 74 11.20 -1.00 3.54
CA TYR A 74 10.24 -1.11 2.46
C TYR A 74 10.47 0.00 1.44
N LEU A 75 10.57 -0.38 0.16
CA LEU A 75 10.77 0.56 -0.95
C LEU A 75 9.64 0.37 -1.97
N PRO A 76 8.71 1.32 -2.11
CA PRO A 76 7.78 1.32 -3.22
C PRO A 76 8.56 1.60 -4.52
N LEU A 77 8.58 0.63 -5.44
CA LEU A 77 9.25 0.75 -6.72
C LEU A 77 8.24 1.12 -7.81
N ASP A 78 8.47 2.25 -8.48
CA ASP A 78 7.73 2.60 -9.69
C ASP A 78 8.32 1.88 -10.91
N PHE A 79 7.62 0.83 -11.36
CA PHE A 79 8.01 0.06 -12.55
C PHE A 79 7.59 0.71 -13.87
N THR A 80 7.08 1.94 -13.89
CA THR A 80 6.60 2.60 -15.12
C THR A 80 7.69 2.75 -16.18
N GLN A 81 8.95 2.94 -15.76
CA GLN A 81 10.13 2.95 -16.63
C GLN A 81 10.97 1.66 -16.52
N GLY A 82 10.45 0.64 -15.83
CA GLY A 82 11.17 -0.61 -15.62
C GLY A 82 11.26 -1.44 -16.89
N ASN A 83 12.43 -2.01 -17.15
CA ASN A 83 12.69 -2.88 -18.31
C ASN A 83 13.43 -4.14 -17.86
N ILE A 84 13.14 -5.25 -18.53
CA ILE A 84 14.01 -6.42 -18.57
C ILE A 84 14.94 -6.23 -19.76
N THR A 85 16.24 -6.42 -19.57
CA THR A 85 17.21 -6.39 -20.67
C THR A 85 17.97 -7.69 -20.68
N ILE A 86 17.86 -8.42 -21.78
CA ILE A 86 18.61 -9.65 -22.03
C ILE A 86 19.76 -9.27 -22.97
N TYR A 87 20.98 -9.45 -22.49
CA TYR A 87 22.18 -9.32 -23.32
C TYR A 87 22.56 -10.70 -23.86
N TYR A 88 22.77 -10.80 -25.16
CA TYR A 88 23.15 -12.06 -25.81
C TYR A 88 24.14 -11.81 -26.95
N THR A 89 24.72 -12.89 -27.48
CA THR A 89 25.59 -12.84 -28.66
C THR A 89 25.03 -13.80 -29.70
N ASN A 90 24.95 -13.36 -30.96
CA ASN A 90 24.59 -14.21 -32.09
C ASN A 90 25.57 -14.04 -33.24
N ASP A 91 25.56 -14.99 -34.15
CA ASP A 91 26.32 -14.89 -35.39
C ASP A 91 25.53 -14.03 -36.38
N VAL A 92 26.09 -12.88 -36.74
CA VAL A 92 25.55 -11.98 -37.76
C VAL A 92 26.41 -12.14 -39.01
N LEU A 93 25.78 -12.51 -40.12
CA LEU A 93 26.45 -12.61 -41.41
C LEU A 93 26.88 -11.22 -41.86
N THR A 94 28.18 -11.02 -41.98
CA THR A 94 28.80 -9.74 -42.31
C THR A 94 29.74 -9.93 -43.49
N ASP A 95 29.75 -8.98 -44.42
CA ASP A 95 30.68 -9.00 -45.54
C ASP A 95 32.02 -8.40 -45.11
N GLU A 96 33.09 -9.10 -45.40
CA GLU A 96 34.44 -8.62 -45.17
C GLU A 96 34.82 -7.60 -46.25
N THR A 97 35.37 -6.48 -45.80
CA THR A 97 35.79 -5.40 -46.70
C THR A 97 37.19 -4.87 -46.37
N THR A 98 37.55 -4.85 -45.09
CA THR A 98 38.79 -4.22 -44.61
C THR A 98 39.52 -5.03 -43.53
N VAL A 99 38.86 -6.03 -42.94
CA VAL A 99 39.38 -6.86 -41.84
C VAL A 99 38.88 -8.28 -42.05
N ASP A 100 39.74 -9.26 -41.76
CA ASP A 100 39.39 -10.69 -41.69
C ASP A 100 38.60 -10.93 -40.40
N LEU A 101 37.34 -11.31 -40.52
CA LEU A 101 36.40 -11.44 -39.40
C LEU A 101 36.32 -12.89 -38.87
N ASN A 102 36.79 -13.89 -39.63
CA ASN A 102 36.76 -15.30 -39.23
C ASN A 102 38.15 -15.92 -38.97
N GLY A 103 39.23 -15.21 -39.25
CA GLY A 103 40.60 -15.63 -39.04
C GLY A 103 41.14 -16.63 -40.07
N ASN A 104 40.53 -16.72 -41.26
CA ASN A 104 40.96 -17.64 -42.32
C ASN A 104 42.06 -17.06 -43.23
N GLY A 105 42.45 -15.80 -43.04
CA GLY A 105 43.47 -15.10 -43.80
C GLY A 105 42.99 -14.40 -45.08
N THR A 106 41.69 -14.36 -45.35
CA THR A 106 41.08 -13.59 -46.43
C THR A 106 40.24 -12.42 -45.89
N ILE A 107 40.02 -11.38 -46.73
CA ILE A 107 39.29 -10.15 -46.34
C ILE A 107 38.17 -9.81 -47.33
N THR A 108 37.82 -10.77 -48.19
CA THR A 108 36.86 -10.61 -49.28
C THR A 108 35.70 -11.58 -49.16
N ASP A 109 35.60 -12.30 -48.05
CA ASP A 109 34.52 -13.26 -47.87
C ASP A 109 33.21 -12.53 -47.61
N LEU A 110 32.16 -13.00 -48.28
CA LEU A 110 30.82 -12.49 -48.10
C LEU A 110 30.06 -13.39 -47.12
N GLN A 111 29.17 -12.79 -46.33
CA GLN A 111 28.32 -13.50 -45.37
C GLN A 111 29.10 -14.36 -44.36
N VAL A 112 30.16 -13.81 -43.78
CA VAL A 112 30.93 -14.47 -42.73
C VAL A 112 30.17 -14.38 -41.39
N PRO A 113 30.02 -15.48 -40.63
CA PRO A 113 29.38 -15.44 -39.32
C PRO A 113 30.29 -14.75 -38.30
N VAL A 114 29.84 -13.59 -37.79
CA VAL A 114 30.57 -12.81 -36.78
C VAL A 114 29.77 -12.73 -35.49
N LYS A 115 30.40 -13.14 -34.37
CA LYS A 115 29.84 -13.02 -33.03
C LYS A 115 29.61 -11.56 -32.67
N THR A 116 28.35 -11.14 -32.72
CA THR A 116 27.96 -9.75 -32.47
C THR A 116 27.15 -9.66 -31.18
N LYS A 117 27.49 -8.68 -30.33
CA LYS A 117 26.75 -8.40 -29.11
C LYS A 117 25.40 -7.79 -29.46
N GLN A 118 24.35 -8.32 -28.85
CA GLN A 118 22.97 -7.89 -29.03
C GLN A 118 22.32 -7.65 -27.67
N SER A 119 21.23 -6.88 -27.69
CA SER A 119 20.37 -6.69 -26.52
C SER A 119 18.91 -6.75 -26.94
N MET A 120 18.10 -7.44 -26.16
CA MET A 120 16.65 -7.40 -26.27
C MET A 120 16.06 -6.74 -25.03
N VAL A 121 15.21 -5.73 -25.23
CA VAL A 121 14.60 -4.95 -24.16
C VAL A 121 13.10 -5.24 -24.12
N PHE A 122 12.63 -5.70 -22.97
CA PHE A 122 11.21 -5.93 -22.70
C PHE A 122 10.72 -4.95 -21.64
N PRO A 123 9.85 -3.99 -22.00
CA PRO A 123 9.26 -3.08 -21.02
C PRO A 123 8.38 -3.84 -20.01
N LEU A 124 8.45 -3.50 -18.72
CA LEU A 124 7.56 -4.03 -17.66
C LEU A 124 6.16 -3.39 -17.70
N LYS A 125 5.67 -3.09 -18.91
CA LYS A 125 4.33 -2.53 -19.15
C LYS A 125 3.29 -3.65 -19.16
N GLY A 126 2.05 -3.32 -18.82
CA GLY A 126 0.93 -4.25 -18.79
C GLY A 126 0.37 -4.45 -17.39
N VAL A 127 -0.15 -5.65 -17.12
CA VAL A 127 -0.79 -5.98 -15.84
C VAL A 127 0.28 -6.11 -14.76
N ARG A 128 0.14 -5.31 -13.71
CA ARG A 128 0.97 -5.35 -12.51
C ARG A 128 0.05 -5.60 -11.32
N ALA A 129 0.39 -6.57 -10.50
CA ALA A 129 -0.33 -6.88 -9.28
C ALA A 129 0.67 -6.99 -8.14
N ASN A 130 0.36 -6.34 -7.01
CA ASN A 130 1.17 -6.41 -5.80
C ASN A 130 0.35 -7.12 -4.73
N VAL A 131 1.00 -8.01 -3.99
CA VAL A 131 0.40 -8.67 -2.83
C VAL A 131 1.24 -8.33 -1.61
N TYR A 132 0.63 -7.60 -0.68
CA TYR A 132 1.22 -7.36 0.62
C TYR A 132 0.68 -8.40 1.60
N LYS A 133 1.56 -9.09 2.32
CA LYS A 133 1.20 -9.99 3.42
C LYS A 133 1.97 -9.55 4.65
N ARG A 134 1.26 -9.38 5.75
CA ARG A 134 1.87 -9.09 7.05
C ARG A 134 1.74 -10.31 7.92
N ASP A 135 2.87 -10.77 8.45
CA ASP A 135 2.89 -11.87 9.41
C ASP A 135 2.98 -11.30 10.83
N TYR A 136 1.87 -11.41 11.56
CA TYR A 136 1.79 -11.00 12.97
C TYR A 136 2.24 -12.11 13.93
N ASN A 137 2.64 -13.29 13.42
CA ASN A 137 3.07 -14.42 14.26
C ASN A 137 4.51 -14.30 14.77
N THR A 138 5.18 -13.18 14.48
CA THR A 138 6.51 -12.89 15.01
C THR A 138 6.41 -12.29 16.42
N ALA A 139 7.30 -12.74 17.32
CA ALA A 139 7.17 -12.64 18.78
C ALA A 139 7.19 -11.22 19.38
N THR A 140 7.34 -10.16 18.58
CA THR A 140 7.42 -8.76 19.03
C THR A 140 6.17 -7.93 18.73
N SER A 141 5.13 -8.52 18.13
CA SER A 141 3.95 -7.74 17.72
C SER A 141 2.89 -7.68 18.84
N ASN A 142 2.79 -6.55 19.53
CA ASN A 142 1.75 -6.27 20.54
C ASN A 142 0.32 -6.37 19.98
N ILE A 143 0.19 -6.42 18.64
CA ILE A 143 -1.06 -6.49 17.91
C ILE A 143 -1.58 -7.92 17.70
N GLN A 144 -0.74 -8.96 17.81
CA GLN A 144 -1.14 -10.33 17.49
C GLN A 144 -2.32 -10.81 18.33
N SER A 145 -2.28 -10.56 19.65
CA SER A 145 -3.36 -10.95 20.57
C SER A 145 -4.68 -10.24 20.22
N LEU A 146 -4.61 -8.95 19.89
CA LEU A 146 -5.74 -8.12 19.52
C LEU A 146 -6.38 -8.55 18.19
N LEU A 147 -5.58 -9.08 17.25
CA LEU A 147 -6.09 -9.61 15.98
C LEU A 147 -6.70 -11.00 16.13
N ASN A 148 -6.07 -11.86 16.93
CA ASN A 148 -6.51 -13.25 17.09
C ASN A 148 -7.71 -13.38 18.04
N ASN A 149 -7.79 -12.54 19.08
CA ASN A 149 -8.82 -12.61 20.11
C ASN A 149 -9.30 -11.19 20.51
N PRO A 150 -9.91 -10.43 19.60
CA PRO A 150 -10.42 -9.10 19.91
C PRO A 150 -11.54 -9.17 20.97
N ASN A 151 -11.47 -8.33 22.00
CA ASN A 151 -12.55 -8.12 22.96
C ASN A 151 -13.67 -7.30 22.33
N THR A 152 -14.58 -7.96 21.62
CA THR A 152 -15.70 -7.31 20.93
C THR A 152 -16.84 -6.87 21.87
N THR A 153 -16.77 -7.20 23.16
CA THR A 153 -17.83 -6.90 24.14
C THR A 153 -17.50 -5.64 24.94
N GLN A 154 -16.32 -5.58 25.57
CA GLN A 154 -15.89 -4.41 26.35
C GLN A 154 -15.03 -3.46 25.52
N GLY A 155 -14.55 -3.92 24.36
CA GLY A 155 -13.56 -3.22 23.56
C GLY A 155 -12.16 -3.35 24.15
N GLU A 156 -11.23 -2.60 23.56
CA GLU A 156 -9.81 -2.69 23.86
C GLU A 156 -9.31 -1.43 24.57
N GLN A 157 -8.22 -1.55 25.31
CA GLN A 157 -7.49 -0.39 25.87
C GLN A 157 -6.68 0.33 24.80
N GLN A 158 -6.17 -0.40 23.81
CA GLN A 158 -5.30 0.14 22.77
C GLN A 158 -5.79 -0.33 21.41
N LEU A 159 -5.79 0.58 20.44
CA LEU A 159 -6.13 0.29 19.06
C LEU A 159 -4.88 0.48 18.21
N PHE A 160 -4.62 -0.45 17.29
CA PHE A 160 -3.49 -0.35 16.37
C PHE A 160 -4.00 -0.26 14.94
N ILE A 161 -3.61 0.80 14.25
CA ILE A 161 -3.93 1.01 12.85
C ILE A 161 -2.63 1.02 12.06
N GLN A 162 -2.57 0.21 11.01
CA GLN A 162 -1.38 0.07 10.19
C GLN A 162 -1.76 -0.01 8.73
N GLY A 163 -1.05 0.74 7.89
CA GLY A 163 -1.28 0.69 6.44
C GLY A 163 -0.65 -0.54 5.78
N ASN A 164 -0.56 -0.52 4.45
CA ASN A 164 -0.31 -1.69 3.60
C ASN A 164 -1.34 -2.82 3.87
N ALA A 165 -0.90 -4.08 3.93
CA ALA A 165 -1.73 -5.19 4.43
C ALA A 165 -1.78 -5.24 5.96
N GLY A 166 -1.84 -4.07 6.59
CA GLY A 166 -1.87 -3.88 8.02
C GLY A 166 -3.28 -4.05 8.62
N SER A 167 -3.43 -3.57 9.84
CA SER A 167 -4.67 -3.64 10.62
C SER A 167 -5.54 -2.40 10.43
N MET A 168 -6.85 -2.59 10.62
CA MET A 168 -7.83 -1.52 10.79
C MET A 168 -8.49 -1.66 12.15
N ALA A 169 -8.93 -0.55 12.74
CA ALA A 169 -9.72 -0.56 13.96
C ALA A 169 -11.21 -0.55 13.61
N VAL A 170 -12.01 -1.36 14.28
CA VAL A 170 -13.48 -1.34 14.16
C VAL A 170 -14.06 -0.61 15.35
N LEU A 171 -14.90 0.38 15.10
CA LEU A 171 -15.63 1.11 16.12
C LEU A 171 -17.12 0.80 16.07
N ASP A 172 -17.64 0.35 17.21
CA ASP A 172 -19.08 0.33 17.47
C ASP A 172 -19.43 1.49 18.41
N ALA A 173 -19.63 2.66 17.82
CA ALA A 173 -19.84 3.91 18.56
C ALA A 173 -21.18 3.98 19.29
N PHE A 174 -22.11 3.05 19.04
CA PHE A 174 -23.52 3.17 19.44
C PHE A 174 -23.99 2.06 20.39
N SER A 175 -23.27 0.95 20.48
CA SER A 175 -23.60 -0.23 21.30
C SER A 175 -24.04 0.09 22.74
N ASN A 176 -23.41 1.07 23.39
CA ASN A 176 -23.68 1.44 24.78
C ASN A 176 -24.55 2.69 24.95
N MET A 177 -25.16 3.20 23.87
CA MET A 177 -25.98 4.42 23.90
C MET A 177 -27.48 4.12 23.84
N ASP A 178 -28.26 4.78 24.71
CA ASP A 178 -29.72 4.79 24.56
C ASP A 178 -30.13 5.81 23.49
N LEU A 179 -30.04 5.38 22.23
CA LEU A 179 -30.42 6.21 21.08
C LEU A 179 -31.91 6.60 21.10
N THR A 180 -32.78 5.80 21.74
CA THR A 180 -34.21 6.11 21.83
C THR A 180 -34.44 7.31 22.74
N ALA A 181 -33.79 7.32 23.91
CA ALA A 181 -33.84 8.47 24.82
C ALA A 181 -33.27 9.74 24.16
N ILE A 182 -32.16 9.63 23.43
CA ILE A 182 -31.56 10.78 22.73
C ILE A 182 -32.49 11.31 21.63
N ARG A 183 -33.07 10.45 20.81
CA ARG A 183 -34.04 10.81 19.75
C ARG A 183 -35.28 11.51 20.30
N ASN A 184 -35.75 11.11 21.49
CA ASN A 184 -36.92 11.71 22.12
C ASN A 184 -36.71 13.17 22.52
N ASN A 185 -35.46 13.59 22.73
CA ASN A 185 -35.15 14.99 23.01
C ASN A 185 -35.27 15.92 21.79
N ASN A 186 -35.45 15.37 20.58
CA ASN A 186 -35.66 16.10 19.34
C ASN A 186 -34.61 17.22 19.11
N TRP A 187 -33.34 16.90 19.36
CA TRP A 187 -32.25 17.85 19.19
C TRP A 187 -31.86 18.04 17.73
N LEU A 188 -31.49 19.28 17.38
CA LEU A 188 -30.84 19.57 16.11
C LEU A 188 -29.33 19.34 16.28
N VAL A 189 -28.78 18.36 15.57
CA VAL A 189 -27.33 18.10 15.56
C VAL A 189 -26.65 19.20 14.76
N ASN A 190 -25.78 19.97 15.41
CA ASN A 190 -24.99 21.02 14.76
C ASN A 190 -23.65 20.47 14.26
N GLU A 191 -23.06 19.56 15.03
CA GLU A 191 -21.79 18.92 14.70
C GLU A 191 -21.68 17.60 15.45
N ALA A 192 -21.13 16.58 14.81
CA ALA A 192 -20.74 15.37 15.49
C ALA A 192 -19.36 14.91 15.05
N ASN A 193 -18.52 14.48 16.01
CA ASN A 193 -17.14 14.12 15.76
C ASN A 193 -16.78 12.79 16.41
N ILE A 194 -16.00 11.96 15.71
CA ILE A 194 -15.23 10.88 16.31
C ILE A 194 -13.82 11.39 16.55
N VAL A 195 -13.36 11.33 17.81
CA VAL A 195 -12.03 11.78 18.23
C VAL A 195 -11.23 10.58 18.73
N LEU A 196 -10.03 10.43 18.17
CA LEU A 196 -9.08 9.35 18.48
C LEU A 196 -7.77 9.97 18.94
N ASN A 197 -7.40 9.75 20.19
CA ASN A 197 -6.13 10.27 20.71
C ASN A 197 -4.99 9.28 20.44
N VAL A 198 -3.84 9.81 20.05
CA VAL A 198 -2.62 9.05 19.81
C VAL A 198 -2.01 8.63 21.13
N ASN A 199 -1.76 7.32 21.27
CA ASN A 199 -0.98 6.79 22.37
C ASN A 199 0.50 6.91 22.02
N GLN A 200 1.16 7.89 22.64
CA GLN A 200 2.57 8.22 22.39
C GLN A 200 3.53 7.17 22.95
N ASP A 201 3.11 6.35 23.93
CA ASP A 201 3.92 5.25 24.47
C ASP A 201 3.99 4.07 23.48
N LEU A 202 3.03 3.98 22.56
CA LEU A 202 2.94 2.93 21.54
C LEU A 202 3.34 3.39 20.14
N SER A 203 3.46 4.70 19.93
CA SER A 203 3.63 5.30 18.61
C SER A 203 4.99 5.96 18.50
N SER A 204 5.64 5.78 17.35
CA SER A 204 6.81 6.59 17.00
C SER A 204 6.39 8.04 16.68
N SER A 205 7.35 8.93 16.45
CA SER A 205 7.04 10.28 15.93
C SER A 205 6.51 10.26 14.49
N ASP A 206 6.76 9.20 13.72
CA ASP A 206 6.34 9.06 12.32
C ASP A 206 5.03 8.25 12.20
N VAL A 207 3.93 8.85 12.66
CA VAL A 207 2.58 8.30 12.53
C VAL A 207 1.93 8.73 11.20
N PRO A 208 0.86 8.05 10.72
CA PRO A 208 0.15 8.46 9.52
C PRO A 208 -0.32 9.91 9.56
N ASP A 209 -0.08 10.66 8.49
CA ASP A 209 -0.50 12.07 8.40
C ASP A 209 -2.03 12.22 8.33
N ARG A 210 -2.72 11.15 7.89
CA ARG A 210 -4.17 11.08 7.79
C ARG A 210 -4.68 9.65 8.00
N LEU A 211 -5.78 9.54 8.73
CA LEU A 211 -6.59 8.32 8.83
C LEU A 211 -7.87 8.48 8.01
N PHE A 212 -8.50 7.37 7.68
CA PHE A 212 -9.73 7.34 6.89
C PHE A 212 -10.82 6.54 7.61
N LEU A 213 -12.02 7.10 7.64
CA LEU A 213 -13.19 6.52 8.29
C LEU A 213 -14.14 5.94 7.22
N CYS A 214 -14.38 4.64 7.31
CA CYS A 214 -15.34 3.92 6.49
C CYS A 214 -16.53 3.48 7.34
N LYS A 215 -17.68 3.29 6.71
CA LYS A 215 -18.75 2.49 7.27
C LYS A 215 -18.43 1.02 7.05
N LEU A 216 -18.63 0.20 8.08
CA LEU A 216 -18.48 -1.25 7.99
C LEU A 216 -19.86 -1.87 7.78
N ASP A 217 -20.16 -2.24 6.53
CA ASP A 217 -21.39 -2.92 6.17
C ASP A 217 -21.20 -4.43 6.24
N GLU A 218 -22.03 -5.10 7.04
CA GLU A 218 -22.09 -6.56 7.06
C GLU A 218 -22.91 -7.04 5.86
N SER A 219 -22.31 -7.82 4.96
CA SER A 219 -23.08 -8.46 3.89
C SER A 219 -24.01 -9.52 4.50
N PRO A 220 -25.35 -9.40 4.36
CA PRO A 220 -26.31 -10.29 5.02
C PRO A 220 -26.19 -11.76 4.63
N GLN A 221 -25.50 -12.07 3.54
CA GLN A 221 -25.53 -13.41 2.96
C GLN A 221 -24.34 -14.29 3.35
N ASN A 222 -23.18 -13.73 3.74
CA ASN A 222 -21.96 -14.52 3.93
C ASN A 222 -21.06 -14.08 5.11
N GLY A 223 -21.48 -13.12 5.95
CA GLY A 223 -20.63 -12.57 7.03
C GLY A 223 -19.36 -11.85 6.53
N ILE A 224 -19.31 -11.56 5.22
CA ILE A 224 -18.21 -10.80 4.61
C ILE A 224 -18.49 -9.32 4.86
N TYR A 225 -17.66 -8.69 5.68
CA TYR A 225 -17.68 -7.25 5.87
C TYR A 225 -17.17 -6.53 4.63
N LYS A 226 -17.86 -5.44 4.26
CA LYS A 226 -17.45 -4.54 3.19
C LYS A 226 -17.33 -3.13 3.74
N ASN A 227 -16.20 -2.49 3.45
CA ASN A 227 -16.01 -1.09 3.77
C ASN A 227 -16.73 -0.24 2.71
N THR A 228 -17.55 0.70 3.16
CA THR A 228 -18.24 1.65 2.29
C THR A 228 -17.99 3.08 2.74
N GLN A 229 -18.21 4.04 1.85
CA GLN A 229 -18.12 5.46 2.15
C GLN A 229 -19.11 5.84 3.25
N ILE A 230 -18.68 6.68 4.18
CA ILE A 230 -19.61 7.31 5.14
C ILE A 230 -20.47 8.36 4.42
N LEU A 231 -21.64 8.67 4.99
CA LEU A 231 -22.57 9.62 4.39
C LEU A 231 -21.92 10.99 4.14
N ASP A 232 -21.21 11.49 5.13
CA ASP A 232 -20.58 12.82 5.14
C ASP A 232 -19.55 13.01 4.02
N ILE A 233 -18.80 11.95 3.66
CA ILE A 233 -17.87 12.02 2.51
C ILE A 233 -18.66 12.22 1.20
N LEU A 234 -19.84 11.62 1.09
CA LEU A 234 -20.66 11.68 -0.13
C LEU A 234 -21.46 12.99 -0.23
N THR A 235 -21.83 13.59 0.90
CA THR A 235 -22.68 14.80 0.94
C THR A 235 -21.87 16.08 1.07
N GLU A 236 -20.81 16.08 1.88
CA GLU A 236 -20.01 17.28 2.21
C GLU A 236 -18.59 17.24 1.63
N GLY A 237 -18.08 16.04 1.32
CA GLY A 237 -16.74 15.83 0.77
C GLY A 237 -15.69 15.52 1.83
N GLU A 238 -14.54 15.05 1.36
CA GLU A 238 -13.44 14.56 2.18
C GLU A 238 -12.75 15.63 3.01
N GLN A 239 -12.78 16.89 2.58
CA GLN A 239 -12.20 18.01 3.33
C GLN A 239 -12.99 18.27 4.62
N ILE A 240 -14.31 18.07 4.59
CA ILE A 240 -15.19 18.33 5.74
C ILE A 240 -15.10 17.19 6.76
N VAL A 241 -15.04 15.96 6.29
CA VAL A 241 -14.86 14.77 7.15
C VAL A 241 -13.50 14.77 7.86
N ASP A 242 -12.48 15.37 7.25
CA ASP A 242 -11.14 15.52 7.81
C ASP A 242 -10.42 14.16 8.01
N GLY A 243 -9.92 13.88 9.23
CA GLY A 243 -9.05 12.74 9.52
C GLY A 243 -7.55 13.05 9.50
N ASN A 244 -7.15 14.30 9.34
CA ASN A 244 -5.74 14.69 9.40
C ASN A 244 -5.20 14.58 10.84
N LEU A 245 -3.90 14.30 10.94
CA LEU A 245 -3.18 14.31 12.20
C LEU A 245 -3.13 15.72 12.78
N GLN A 246 -3.62 15.86 14.00
CA GLN A 246 -3.40 17.05 14.80
C GLN A 246 -2.14 16.86 15.64
N THR A 247 -1.26 17.87 15.57
CA THR A 247 0.01 17.88 16.29
C THR A 247 0.09 19.06 17.23
N GLU A 248 0.86 18.90 18.30
CA GLU A 248 1.23 19.99 19.20
C GLU A 248 2.73 20.19 19.13
N THR A 249 3.16 21.44 19.00
CA THR A 249 4.58 21.80 18.99
C THR A 249 4.94 22.40 20.32
N GLU A 250 5.89 21.77 21.01
CA GLU A 250 6.48 22.28 22.25
C GLU A 250 7.86 22.86 21.98
N GLY A 251 8.17 24.01 22.59
CA GLY A 251 9.45 24.71 22.42
C GLY A 251 9.43 25.76 21.30
N SER A 252 10.61 26.32 21.00
CA SER A 252 10.79 27.35 19.97
C SER A 252 12.12 27.17 19.22
N GLY A 253 12.16 27.61 17.96
CA GLY A 253 13.33 27.48 17.10
C GLY A 253 13.68 26.02 16.75
N ASP A 254 14.97 25.74 16.54
CA ASP A 254 15.47 24.42 16.11
C ASP A 254 15.31 23.31 17.17
N ALA A 255 14.92 23.67 18.40
CA ALA A 255 14.64 22.72 19.48
C ALA A 255 13.15 22.34 19.60
N ALA A 256 12.29 22.87 18.71
CA ALA A 256 10.87 22.58 18.73
C ALA A 256 10.60 21.10 18.43
N THR A 257 9.83 20.44 19.27
CA THR A 257 9.39 19.06 19.05
C THR A 257 7.90 19.03 18.71
N THR A 258 7.57 18.54 17.52
CA THR A 258 6.19 18.31 17.09
C THR A 258 5.76 16.91 17.48
N LYS A 259 4.73 16.81 18.33
CA LYS A 259 4.20 15.53 18.82
C LYS A 259 2.83 15.24 18.20
N PRO A 260 2.55 14.00 17.80
CA PRO A 260 1.23 13.60 17.36
C PRO A 260 0.26 13.53 18.55
N VAL A 261 -0.93 14.12 18.39
CA VAL A 261 -1.91 14.23 19.49
C VAL A 261 -3.18 13.47 19.19
N LYS A 262 -3.85 13.73 18.08
CA LYS A 262 -5.15 13.11 17.78
C LYS A 262 -5.55 13.18 16.32
N TYR A 263 -6.55 12.38 15.96
CA TYR A 263 -7.30 12.47 14.71
C TYR A 263 -8.77 12.78 15.03
N ARG A 264 -9.41 13.57 14.17
CA ARG A 264 -10.82 13.94 14.30
C ARG A 264 -11.52 13.69 12.97
N PHE A 265 -12.68 13.03 13.04
CA PHE A 265 -13.57 12.81 11.90
C PHE A 265 -14.90 13.50 12.14
N ARG A 266 -15.36 14.34 11.20
CA ARG A 266 -16.70 14.90 11.24
C ARG A 266 -17.71 13.93 10.62
N ILE A 267 -18.77 13.61 11.36
CA ILE A 267 -19.84 12.68 10.99
C ILE A 267 -21.24 13.26 11.24
N THR A 268 -21.40 14.57 11.02
CA THR A 268 -22.60 15.34 11.34
C THR A 268 -23.83 14.84 10.60
N ASP A 269 -23.72 14.59 9.29
CA ASP A 269 -24.83 14.13 8.47
C ASP A 269 -25.24 12.72 8.85
N TYR A 270 -24.28 11.82 9.01
CA TYR A 270 -24.56 10.47 9.49
C TYR A 270 -25.28 10.48 10.84
N MET A 271 -24.79 11.28 11.80
CA MET A 271 -25.39 11.38 13.12
C MET A 271 -26.77 12.01 13.11
N SER A 272 -26.99 12.99 12.23
CA SER A 272 -28.31 13.60 12.02
C SER A 272 -29.32 12.54 11.58
N GLU A 273 -28.96 11.67 10.62
CA GLU A 273 -29.82 10.57 10.17
C GLU A 273 -30.08 9.51 11.26
N VAL A 274 -29.08 9.18 12.07
CA VAL A 274 -29.22 8.20 13.16
C VAL A 274 -30.11 8.71 14.30
N LEU A 275 -30.05 10.02 14.57
CA LEU A 275 -30.79 10.68 15.66
C LEU A 275 -32.12 11.31 15.25
N LYS A 276 -32.56 11.13 14.00
CA LYS A 276 -33.91 11.52 13.56
C LYS A 276 -34.99 10.89 14.42
N LYS A 277 -36.01 11.67 14.76
CA LYS A 277 -37.20 11.19 15.49
C LYS A 277 -38.09 10.30 14.63
N VAL A 278 -38.26 10.64 13.35
CA VAL A 278 -39.10 9.92 12.38
C VAL A 278 -38.20 9.21 11.38
N ASN A 279 -38.40 7.90 11.22
CA ASN A 279 -37.63 7.03 10.33
C ASN A 279 -36.10 7.15 10.51
N PRO A 280 -35.56 6.91 11.73
CA PRO A 280 -34.12 6.98 11.96
C PRO A 280 -33.37 5.95 11.13
N LYS A 281 -32.18 6.33 10.67
CA LYS A 281 -31.22 5.40 10.09
C LYS A 281 -30.72 4.43 11.15
N SER A 282 -30.59 3.15 10.80
CA SER A 282 -29.99 2.16 11.70
C SER A 282 -28.51 2.53 11.95
N PRO A 283 -28.07 2.58 13.22
CA PRO A 283 -26.65 2.74 13.52
C PRO A 283 -25.87 1.56 12.95
N GLY A 284 -24.66 1.83 12.46
CA GLY A 284 -23.73 0.86 11.92
C GLY A 284 -22.36 0.99 12.59
N LYS A 285 -21.48 0.04 12.31
CA LYS A 285 -20.10 0.08 12.75
C LYS A 285 -19.26 0.91 11.78
N PHE A 286 -18.14 1.41 12.27
CA PHE A 286 -17.14 2.08 11.46
C PHE A 286 -15.86 1.26 11.42
N ALA A 287 -15.10 1.41 10.34
CA ALA A 287 -13.73 0.93 10.22
C ALA A 287 -12.80 2.12 10.01
N ILE A 288 -11.69 2.15 10.74
CA ILE A 288 -10.66 3.19 10.58
C ILE A 288 -9.40 2.53 10.05
N LYS A 289 -8.90 3.08 8.95
CA LYS A 289 -7.65 2.64 8.30
C LYS A 289 -6.71 3.83 8.05
N VAL A 290 -5.48 3.54 7.69
CA VAL A 290 -4.58 4.56 7.15
C VAL A 290 -5.11 5.06 5.82
N PHE A 291 -5.17 6.38 5.65
CA PHE A 291 -5.71 7.00 4.44
C PHE A 291 -4.90 6.65 3.20
N GLN A 292 -5.62 6.43 2.10
CA GLN A 292 -5.08 6.38 0.76
C GLN A 292 -5.90 7.19 -0.24
N SER A 293 -5.25 7.75 -1.26
CA SER A 293 -5.95 8.50 -2.32
C SER A 293 -7.00 7.67 -3.06
N SER A 294 -6.78 6.35 -3.19
CA SER A 294 -7.75 5.41 -3.77
C SER A 294 -8.97 5.13 -2.89
N ASP A 295 -8.96 5.55 -1.62
CA ASP A 295 -10.09 5.36 -0.71
C ASP A 295 -11.20 6.39 -0.95
N LEU A 296 -10.90 7.47 -1.67
CA LEU A 296 -11.87 8.54 -1.97
C LEU A 296 -12.89 8.08 -3.02
N PRO A 297 -14.15 8.57 -2.95
CA PRO A 297 -15.15 8.31 -3.98
C PRO A 297 -14.63 8.72 -5.36
N ASN A 298 -14.77 7.83 -6.34
CA ASN A 298 -14.36 8.12 -7.72
C ASN A 298 -15.44 8.99 -8.40
N PRO A 299 -15.13 10.23 -8.83
CA PRO A 299 -16.10 11.09 -9.50
C PRO A 299 -16.65 10.50 -10.82
N ALA A 300 -15.90 9.60 -11.47
CA ALA A 300 -16.35 8.91 -12.68
C ALA A 300 -17.40 7.82 -12.40
N THR A 301 -17.49 7.33 -11.16
CA THR A 301 -18.44 6.29 -10.73
C THR A 301 -19.09 6.70 -9.39
N PRO A 302 -19.93 7.75 -9.37
CA PRO A 302 -20.42 8.37 -8.13
C PRO A 302 -21.32 7.45 -7.28
N ASN A 303 -21.86 6.39 -7.89
CA ASN A 303 -22.68 5.39 -7.18
C ASN A 303 -21.83 4.27 -6.55
N ASP A 304 -20.54 4.18 -6.87
CA ASP A 304 -19.65 3.23 -6.23
C ASP A 304 -19.22 3.78 -4.86
N THR A 305 -19.74 3.14 -3.82
CA THR A 305 -19.45 3.49 -2.43
C THR A 305 -18.46 2.53 -1.81
N ILE A 306 -17.94 1.55 -2.55
CA ILE A 306 -17.04 0.54 -2.00
C ILE A 306 -15.66 1.14 -1.78
N VAL A 307 -15.14 0.99 -0.56
CA VAL A 307 -13.76 1.35 -0.21
C VAL A 307 -12.90 0.11 -0.29
N SER A 308 -12.03 0.05 -1.29
CA SER A 308 -11.09 -1.06 -1.43
C SER A 308 -10.03 -1.04 -0.33
N ASN A 309 -9.60 -2.22 0.12
CA ASN A 309 -8.51 -2.31 1.11
C ASN A 309 -7.14 -2.23 0.44
N PHE A 310 -6.91 -1.19 -0.37
CA PHE A 310 -5.59 -0.89 -0.91
C PHE A 310 -4.89 0.11 0.01
N SER A 311 -3.62 -0.14 0.29
CA SER A 311 -2.76 0.79 1.00
C SER A 311 -1.31 0.53 0.59
N TRP A 312 -0.58 1.61 0.31
CA TRP A 312 0.87 1.62 0.11
C TRP A 312 1.57 2.54 1.12
N ASN A 313 0.84 2.95 2.17
CA ASN A 313 1.38 3.71 3.28
C ASN A 313 1.83 2.73 4.37
N GLN A 314 3.11 2.75 4.71
CA GLN A 314 3.70 1.82 5.69
C GLN A 314 3.54 2.27 7.15
N LYS A 315 3.12 3.51 7.38
CA LYS A 315 3.04 4.10 8.71
C LYS A 315 2.00 3.37 9.57
N ALA A 316 2.23 3.39 10.87
CA ALA A 316 1.37 2.78 11.88
C ALA A 316 1.20 3.72 13.06
N VAL A 317 0.08 3.57 13.77
CA VAL A 317 -0.22 4.35 14.96
C VAL A 317 -0.94 3.51 16.00
N GLY A 318 -0.52 3.67 17.26
CA GLY A 318 -1.25 3.22 18.43
C GLY A 318 -2.16 4.33 18.94
N LEU A 319 -3.42 4.01 19.19
CA LEU A 319 -4.45 4.93 19.68
C LEU A 319 -4.99 4.42 21.01
N PHE A 320 -5.50 5.33 21.83
CA PHE A 320 -6.27 4.96 23.02
C PHE A 320 -7.62 4.35 22.60
N GLY A 321 -7.94 3.18 23.15
CA GLY A 321 -9.21 2.50 22.98
C GLY A 321 -10.28 3.00 23.96
N ASN A 322 -11.30 2.19 24.24
CA ASN A 322 -12.44 2.56 25.06
C ASN A 322 -12.46 1.91 26.45
N ASN A 323 -11.71 0.83 26.68
CA ASN A 323 -11.79 0.00 27.87
C ASN A 323 -10.96 0.56 29.06
N TYR A 324 -11.32 1.76 29.51
CA TYR A 324 -10.73 2.43 30.67
C TYR A 324 -11.78 2.65 31.76
N GLN A 325 -11.39 2.47 33.01
CA GLN A 325 -12.19 2.78 34.18
C GLN A 325 -12.10 4.28 34.51
N PRO A 326 -13.15 4.89 35.11
CA PRO A 326 -13.12 6.32 35.47
C PRO A 326 -11.96 6.74 36.39
N SER A 327 -11.36 5.79 37.11
CA SER A 327 -10.18 6.02 37.96
C SER A 327 -8.85 6.01 37.21
N ASP A 328 -8.82 5.57 35.95
CA ASP A 328 -7.60 5.45 35.17
C ASP A 328 -7.12 6.83 34.70
N VAL A 329 -5.81 7.06 34.75
CA VAL A 329 -5.19 8.34 34.35
C VAL A 329 -5.47 8.69 32.89
N ASP A 330 -5.62 7.68 32.03
CA ASP A 330 -5.88 7.85 30.60
C ASP A 330 -7.37 7.79 30.24
N TYR A 331 -8.29 7.78 31.21
CA TYR A 331 -9.73 7.71 30.96
C TYR A 331 -10.23 8.79 30.01
N ASP A 332 -9.70 10.02 30.13
CA ASP A 332 -10.08 11.13 29.25
C ASP A 332 -9.47 11.07 27.85
N LYS A 333 -8.52 10.17 27.60
CA LYS A 333 -7.88 9.99 26.29
C LYS A 333 -8.57 8.94 25.43
N ARG A 334 -9.53 8.19 25.98
CA ARG A 334 -10.31 7.19 25.24
C ARG A 334 -10.98 7.75 23.99
N VAL A 335 -11.36 6.87 23.06
CA VAL A 335 -12.16 7.25 21.89
C VAL A 335 -13.46 7.94 22.33
N LYS A 336 -13.79 9.07 21.70
CA LYS A 336 -14.99 9.86 22.02
C LYS A 336 -15.85 10.09 20.77
N LEU A 337 -17.16 9.95 20.96
CA LEU A 337 -18.16 10.52 20.06
C LEU A 337 -18.67 11.82 20.70
N GLU A 338 -18.29 12.95 20.11
CA GLU A 338 -18.70 14.28 20.54
C GLU A 338 -19.91 14.71 19.71
N ILE A 339 -20.99 15.14 20.34
CA ILE A 339 -22.20 15.62 19.65
C ILE A 339 -22.54 17.00 20.20
N PHE A 340 -22.47 17.99 19.33
CA PHE A 340 -22.89 19.36 19.60
C PHE A 340 -24.28 19.56 19.02
N TYR A 341 -25.21 20.03 19.84
CA TYR A 341 -26.60 20.12 19.46
C TYR A 341 -27.29 21.36 20.00
N SER A 342 -28.33 21.78 19.29
CA SER A 342 -29.27 22.81 19.70
C SER A 342 -30.56 22.17 20.19
N LYS A 343 -31.08 22.67 21.31
CA LYS A 343 -32.43 22.32 21.77
C LYS A 343 -33.43 23.10 20.91
N LEU A 344 -34.35 22.39 20.27
CA LEU A 344 -35.48 23.03 19.62
C LEU A 344 -36.40 23.54 20.74
N ASN A 345 -36.82 24.80 20.66
CA ASN A 345 -37.87 25.31 21.54
C ASN A 345 -39.18 24.62 21.15
N ASP A 346 -39.91 24.13 22.14
CA ASP A 346 -41.24 23.54 21.97
C ASP A 346 -42.24 24.53 21.33
#